data_AF-A0A9X3IPC7-F1
#
_entry.id   AF-A0A9X3IPC7-F1
#
_cell.length_a   1.000
_cell.length_b   1.000
_cell.length_c   1.000
_cell.angle_alpha   90.00
_cell.angle_beta   90.00
_cell.angle_gamma   90.00
#
_symmetry.space_group_name_H-M   'P 1'
#
loop_
_entity.id
_entity.type
_entity.pdbx_description
1 polymer ?
#
loop_
_entity_poly.entity_id
_entity_poly.type
_entity_poly.pdbx_seq_one_letter_code
_entity_poly.pdbx_strand_id
1 'polypeptide(L)'
;MGKTKIFTALGKLTAGALIPEALNQGVKILNRELEKRQDYVKIPDVTVLPVAEASKVLDQYGFQHALIKATASPKYSNSIDNQVIKLIPRVKSNVPATTFVKVYYVDSEVISESIVLANKISEMKAIRKEKNHKNLQKVVQQTSKMTDKLTKKRHFRK
;
A
#
# COMPACT_ATOMS: atom_id res chain seq x y z
N MET A 1 9.01 32.32 -11.41
CA MET A 1 8.47 30.99 -11.02
C MET A 1 8.01 31.09 -9.57
N GLY A 2 6.72 31.43 -9.36
CA GLY A 2 6.20 31.98 -8.11
C GLY A 2 5.72 30.96 -7.08
N LYS A 3 5.88 31.32 -5.80
CA LYS A 3 5.28 30.66 -4.64
C LYS A 3 4.63 31.75 -3.79
N THR A 4 3.30 31.90 -3.86
CA THR A 4 2.44 32.57 -2.85
C THR A 4 1.01 32.73 -3.39
N LYS A 5 0.14 31.74 -3.14
CA LYS A 5 -1.32 31.89 -3.29
C LYS A 5 -2.05 30.98 -2.30
N ILE A 6 -2.02 31.27 -1.00
CA ILE A 6 -2.88 30.53 -0.03
C ILE A 6 -3.49 31.41 1.09
N PHE A 7 -3.22 32.72 1.17
CA PHE A 7 -3.73 33.54 2.30
C PHE A 7 -5.02 34.33 2.03
N THR A 8 -5.60 34.28 0.83
CA THR A 8 -6.71 35.16 0.45
C THR A 8 -8.11 34.74 0.95
N ALA A 9 -8.28 33.58 1.57
CA ALA A 9 -9.61 33.12 2.03
C ALA A 9 -10.00 33.55 3.46
N LEU A 10 -9.04 33.99 4.28
CA LEU A 10 -9.29 34.41 5.67
C LEU A 10 -9.60 35.90 5.83
N GLY A 11 -9.37 36.71 4.78
CA GLY A 11 -9.50 38.17 4.85
C GLY A 11 -10.93 38.72 4.69
N LYS A 12 -11.96 37.89 4.52
CA LYS A 12 -13.35 38.35 4.28
C LYS A 12 -14.25 38.35 5.53
N LEU A 13 -13.71 38.08 6.71
CA LEU A 13 -14.51 38.02 7.95
C LEU A 13 -14.32 39.24 8.87
N THR A 14 -13.90 40.40 8.35
CA THR A 14 -13.48 41.54 9.18
C THR A 14 -14.45 42.72 9.28
N ALA A 15 -15.67 42.72 8.72
CA ALA A 15 -16.54 43.88 8.94
C ALA A 15 -18.03 43.56 8.85
N GLY A 16 -18.72 43.63 10.00
CA GLY A 16 -20.08 44.13 10.07
C GLY A 16 -21.21 43.21 9.63
N ALA A 17 -21.30 41.98 10.16
CA ALA A 17 -22.58 41.30 10.32
C ALA A 17 -22.43 40.13 11.31
N LEU A 18 -22.65 40.41 12.59
CA LEU A 18 -23.05 39.36 13.54
C LEU A 18 -24.47 38.97 13.14
N ILE A 19 -24.63 38.13 12.11
CA ILE A 19 -25.90 37.46 11.84
C ILE A 19 -25.92 36.27 12.79
N PRO A 20 -26.68 36.32 13.91
CA PRO A 20 -26.74 35.21 14.85
C PRO A 20 -27.19 33.91 14.16
N GLU A 21 -28.02 33.98 13.12
CA GLU A 21 -28.44 32.80 12.34
C GLU A 21 -27.31 32.11 11.59
N ALA A 22 -26.36 32.84 10.99
CA ALA A 22 -25.24 32.22 10.28
C ALA A 22 -24.24 31.58 11.26
N LEU A 23 -23.98 32.23 12.40
CA LEU A 23 -23.19 31.66 13.50
C LEU A 23 -23.87 30.41 14.08
N ASN A 24 -25.18 30.46 14.34
CA ASN A 24 -25.95 29.34 14.86
C ASN A 24 -26.02 28.17 13.87
N GLN A 25 -26.11 28.43 12.56
CA GLN A 25 -26.03 27.38 11.54
C GLN A 25 -24.61 26.80 11.43
N GLY A 26 -23.56 27.62 11.49
CA GLY A 26 -22.17 27.16 11.51
C GLY A 26 -21.85 26.29 12.73
N VAL A 27 -22.32 26.68 13.92
CA VAL A 27 -22.21 25.90 15.16
C VAL A 27 -23.02 24.61 15.07
N LYS A 28 -24.23 24.62 14.49
CA LYS A 28 -25.01 23.39 14.24
C LYS A 28 -24.29 22.42 13.29
N ILE A 29 -23.64 22.92 12.24
CA ILE A 29 -22.87 22.06 11.30
C ILE A 29 -21.66 21.46 12.00
N LEU A 30 -20.91 22.26 12.78
CA LEU A 30 -19.77 21.80 13.58
C LEU A 30 -20.19 20.78 14.65
N ASN A 31 -21.29 21.04 15.37
CA ASN A 31 -21.80 20.13 16.40
C ASN A 31 -22.32 18.83 15.80
N ARG A 32 -23.00 18.88 14.64
CA ARG A 32 -23.49 17.68 13.95
C ARG A 32 -22.35 16.82 13.41
N GLU A 33 -21.17 17.39 13.14
CA GLU A 33 -19.98 16.64 12.77
C GLU A 33 -19.19 16.14 13.98
N LEU A 34 -19.20 16.88 15.10
CA LEU A 34 -18.64 16.44 16.38
C LEU A 34 -19.43 15.28 16.99
N GLU A 35 -20.76 15.37 17.05
CA GLU A 35 -21.64 14.27 17.51
C GLU A 35 -21.45 13.02 16.67
N LYS A 36 -21.33 13.15 15.34
CA LYS A 36 -21.04 12.01 14.45
C LYS A 36 -19.69 11.35 14.74
N ARG A 37 -18.70 12.06 15.28
CA ARG A 37 -17.33 11.56 15.49
C ARG A 37 -17.02 11.13 16.92
N GLN A 38 -17.92 11.36 17.89
CA GLN A 38 -17.71 10.96 19.29
C GLN A 38 -17.53 9.44 19.44
N ASP A 39 -18.19 8.65 18.58
CA ASP A 39 -18.16 7.17 18.66
C ASP A 39 -17.15 6.51 17.70
N TYR A 40 -16.28 7.31 17.06
CA TYR A 40 -15.30 6.80 16.12
C TYR A 40 -14.03 6.36 16.85
N VAL A 41 -13.78 5.05 16.86
CA VAL A 41 -12.62 4.43 17.48
C VAL A 41 -11.61 4.08 16.39
N LYS A 42 -10.32 4.18 16.71
CA LYS A 42 -9.24 3.74 15.82
C LYS A 42 -9.11 2.23 15.88
N ILE A 43 -9.09 1.59 14.71
CA ILE A 43 -8.76 0.17 14.62
C ILE A 43 -7.30 -0.04 15.05
N PRO A 44 -7.04 -0.86 16.09
CA PRO A 44 -5.67 -1.16 16.52
C PRO A 44 -4.91 -1.90 15.42
N ASP A 45 -3.59 -1.72 15.40
CA ASP A 45 -2.74 -2.44 14.46
C ASP A 45 -2.43 -3.83 15.02
N VAL A 46 -3.18 -4.82 14.53
CA VAL A 46 -2.99 -6.24 14.87
C VAL A 46 -2.37 -7.01 13.71
N THR A 47 -1.80 -6.32 12.72
CA THR A 47 -1.04 -6.98 11.66
C THR A 47 0.21 -7.63 12.26
N VAL A 48 0.66 -8.76 11.69
CA VAL A 48 1.82 -9.54 12.16
C VAL A 48 1.55 -10.35 13.44
N LEU A 49 0.46 -10.08 14.18
CA LEU A 49 0.09 -10.87 15.36
C LEU A 49 -0.53 -12.22 14.98
N PRO A 50 -0.41 -13.24 15.87
CA PRO A 50 -1.19 -14.46 15.78
C PRO A 50 -2.69 -14.15 15.83
N VAL A 51 -3.49 -14.93 15.09
CA VAL A 51 -4.95 -14.79 15.02
C VAL A 51 -5.62 -14.75 16.40
N ALA A 52 -5.15 -15.58 17.34
CA ALA A 52 -5.69 -15.66 18.69
C ALA A 52 -5.47 -14.37 19.50
N GLU A 53 -4.28 -13.75 19.38
CA GLU A 53 -3.96 -12.50 20.06
C GLU A 53 -4.65 -11.31 19.38
N ALA A 54 -4.65 -11.28 18.06
CA ALA A 54 -5.34 -10.26 17.28
C ALA A 54 -6.83 -10.19 17.59
N SER A 55 -7.50 -11.35 17.74
CA SER A 55 -8.91 -11.43 18.10
C SER A 55 -9.17 -10.79 19.47
N LYS A 56 -8.37 -11.16 20.49
CA LYS A 56 -8.49 -10.59 21.84
C LYS A 56 -8.34 -9.06 21.84
N VAL A 57 -7.39 -8.53 21.06
CA VAL A 57 -7.20 -7.08 20.95
C VAL A 57 -8.40 -6.42 20.28
N LEU A 58 -8.96 -7.01 19.22
CA LEU A 58 -10.15 -6.45 18.57
C LEU A 58 -11.38 -6.48 19.48
N ASP A 59 -11.56 -7.57 20.23
CA ASP A 59 -12.64 -7.71 21.22
C ASP A 59 -12.52 -6.66 22.34
N GLN A 60 -11.31 -6.40 22.83
CA GLN A 60 -11.04 -5.36 23.84
C GLN A 60 -11.43 -3.96 23.38
N TYR A 61 -11.34 -3.69 22.08
CA TYR A 61 -11.76 -2.43 21.47
C TYR A 61 -13.24 -2.40 21.09
N GLY A 62 -13.98 -3.49 21.35
CA GLY A 62 -15.42 -3.61 21.09
C GLY A 62 -15.77 -3.84 19.61
N PHE A 63 -14.80 -4.23 18.77
CA PHE A 63 -15.05 -4.50 17.36
C PHE A 63 -15.58 -5.91 17.16
N GLN A 64 -16.57 -6.07 16.29
CA GLN A 64 -16.98 -7.38 15.78
C GLN A 64 -16.07 -7.77 14.62
N HIS A 65 -15.56 -9.01 14.60
CA HIS A 65 -14.69 -9.46 13.53
C HIS A 65 -15.00 -10.87 13.01
N ALA A 66 -14.53 -11.14 11.80
CA ALA A 66 -14.45 -12.51 11.26
C ALA A 66 -13.07 -12.79 10.69
N LEU A 67 -12.66 -14.05 10.85
CA LEU A 67 -11.42 -14.60 10.32
C LEU A 67 -11.65 -15.10 8.89
N ILE A 68 -10.81 -14.65 7.96
CA ILE A 68 -10.86 -15.02 6.55
C ILE A 68 -9.50 -15.54 6.14
N LYS A 69 -9.45 -16.78 5.64
CA LYS A 69 -8.23 -17.37 5.10
C LYS A 69 -7.83 -16.61 3.83
N ALA A 70 -6.58 -16.15 3.79
CA ALA A 70 -6.05 -15.43 2.65
C ALA A 70 -5.72 -16.38 1.50
N THR A 71 -5.80 -15.86 0.27
CA THR A 71 -5.31 -16.58 -0.90
C THR A 71 -3.78 -16.56 -0.96
N ALA A 72 -3.19 -17.64 -1.46
CA ALA A 72 -1.74 -17.73 -1.60
C ALA A 72 -1.18 -16.61 -2.48
N SER A 73 -0.08 -16.01 -2.02
CA SER A 73 0.58 -14.92 -2.70
C SER A 73 2.08 -14.98 -2.43
N PRO A 74 2.95 -14.71 -3.43
CA PRO A 74 4.40 -14.68 -3.24
C PRO A 74 4.88 -13.79 -2.08
N LYS A 75 4.05 -12.82 -1.66
CA LYS A 75 4.35 -11.91 -0.55
C LYS A 75 4.29 -12.57 0.83
N TYR A 76 3.61 -13.70 0.95
CA TYR A 76 3.40 -14.42 2.21
C TYR A 76 4.39 -15.57 2.41
N SER A 77 5.40 -15.71 1.54
CA SER A 77 6.40 -16.80 1.64
C SER A 77 7.19 -16.79 2.95
N ASN A 78 7.32 -15.61 3.57
CA ASN A 78 8.08 -15.40 4.80
C ASN A 78 7.16 -15.13 6.00
N SER A 79 5.86 -15.38 5.86
CA SER A 79 4.90 -15.22 6.94
C SER A 79 4.98 -16.39 7.93
N ILE A 80 4.46 -16.17 9.13
CA ILE A 80 4.36 -17.17 10.18
C ILE A 80 2.98 -17.80 10.13
N ASP A 81 2.87 -19.06 10.56
CA ASP A 81 1.60 -19.77 10.65
C ASP A 81 0.58 -19.02 11.52
N ASN A 82 -0.70 -19.06 11.13
CA ASN A 82 -1.81 -18.40 11.81
C ASN A 82 -1.58 -16.89 12.07
N GLN A 83 -0.89 -16.22 11.15
CA GLN A 83 -0.57 -14.80 11.27
C GLN A 83 -1.59 -13.92 10.55
N VAL A 84 -1.99 -12.82 11.19
CA VAL A 84 -2.84 -11.80 10.55
C VAL A 84 -2.01 -10.95 9.58
N ILE A 85 -2.43 -10.94 8.32
CA ILE A 85 -1.73 -10.23 7.24
C ILE A 85 -2.40 -8.91 6.85
N LYS A 86 -3.71 -8.79 7.07
CA LYS A 86 -4.49 -7.64 6.60
C LYS A 86 -5.81 -7.53 7.35
N LEU A 87 -6.23 -6.29 7.60
CA LEU A 87 -7.57 -5.97 8.08
C LEU A 87 -8.33 -5.13 7.05
N ILE A 88 -9.65 -5.32 7.03
CA ILE A 88 -10.59 -4.46 6.31
C ILE A 88 -11.76 -4.14 7.25
N PRO A 89 -11.98 -2.87 7.65
CA PRO A 89 -11.26 -1.66 7.24
C PRO A 89 -9.78 -1.63 7.67
N ARG A 90 -9.00 -0.72 7.06
CA ARG A 90 -7.54 -0.69 7.27
C ARG A 90 -7.20 -0.28 8.71
N VAL A 91 -6.10 -0.80 9.25
CA VAL A 91 -5.55 -0.36 10.54
C VAL A 91 -5.41 1.16 10.64
N LYS A 92 -5.57 1.70 11.85
CA LYS A 92 -5.51 3.13 12.18
C LYS A 92 -6.59 3.99 11.51
N SER A 93 -7.56 3.37 10.83
CA SER A 93 -8.73 4.06 10.31
C SER A 93 -9.68 4.36 11.47
N ASN A 94 -10.25 5.56 11.47
CA ASN A 94 -11.31 5.92 12.40
C ASN A 94 -12.62 5.36 11.86
N VAL A 95 -13.25 4.44 12.60
CA VAL A 95 -14.53 3.84 12.24
C VAL A 95 -15.44 3.81 13.46
N PRO A 96 -16.78 3.81 13.29
CA PRO A 96 -17.68 3.56 14.40
C PRO A 96 -17.33 2.25 15.11
N ALA A 97 -17.44 2.20 16.44
CA ALA A 97 -17.15 0.98 17.22
C ALA A 97 -17.99 -0.24 16.78
N THR A 98 -19.19 -0.01 16.22
CA THR A 98 -20.07 -1.04 15.66
C THR A 98 -19.62 -1.60 14.31
N THR A 99 -18.51 -1.14 13.76
CA THR A 99 -18.03 -1.55 12.44
C THR A 99 -17.49 -2.97 12.46
N PHE A 100 -17.91 -3.77 11.49
CA PHE A 100 -17.41 -5.13 11.31
C PHE A 100 -16.03 -5.15 10.64
N VAL A 101 -15.08 -5.86 11.25
CA VAL A 101 -13.68 -5.96 10.80
C VAL A 101 -13.40 -7.35 10.22
N LYS A 102 -13.04 -7.40 8.95
CA LYS A 102 -12.55 -8.63 8.30
C LYS A 102 -11.05 -8.77 8.57
N VAL A 103 -10.68 -9.87 9.23
CA VAL A 103 -9.30 -10.20 9.60
C VAL A 103 -8.81 -11.28 8.65
N TYR A 104 -7.87 -10.95 7.77
CA TYR A 104 -7.26 -11.91 6.87
C TYR A 104 -6.03 -12.52 7.51
N TYR A 105 -5.95 -13.84 7.51
CA TYR A 105 -4.84 -14.60 8.06
C TYR A 105 -4.27 -15.59 7.05
N VAL A 106 -3.05 -16.06 7.30
CA VAL A 106 -2.39 -17.10 6.53
C VAL A 106 -2.14 -18.33 7.38
N ASP A 107 -2.33 -19.49 6.77
CA ASP A 107 -2.01 -20.80 7.34
C ASP A 107 -0.78 -21.39 6.69
N SER A 108 -0.22 -22.42 7.33
CA SER A 108 0.87 -23.25 6.83
C SER A 108 0.65 -23.70 5.37
N GLU A 109 -0.57 -24.09 5.00
CA GLU A 109 -0.92 -24.45 3.62
C GLU A 109 -0.70 -23.27 2.66
N VAL A 110 -1.25 -22.10 2.99
CA VAL A 110 -1.16 -20.87 2.19
C VAL A 110 0.30 -20.41 2.08
N ILE A 111 1.07 -20.55 3.15
CA ILE A 111 2.50 -20.22 3.19
C ILE A 111 3.26 -21.15 2.25
N SER A 112 2.99 -22.45 2.28
CA SER A 112 3.65 -23.43 1.40
C SER A 112 3.39 -23.14 -0.09
N GLU A 113 2.14 -22.87 -0.46
CA GLU A 113 1.77 -22.47 -1.82
C GLU A 113 2.44 -21.14 -2.22
N SER A 114 2.54 -20.21 -1.27
CA SER A 114 3.17 -18.91 -1.47
C SER A 114 4.68 -19.03 -1.72
N ILE A 115 5.36 -19.96 -1.06
CA ILE A 115 6.79 -20.27 -1.31
C ILE A 115 6.98 -20.82 -2.73
N VAL A 116 6.12 -21.75 -3.16
CA VAL A 116 6.16 -22.29 -4.52
C VAL A 116 5.98 -21.17 -5.57
N LEU A 117 5.02 -20.26 -5.33
CA LEU A 117 4.79 -19.12 -6.22
C LEU A 117 5.99 -18.14 -6.22
N ALA A 118 6.61 -17.89 -5.07
CA ALA A 118 7.78 -17.04 -4.96
C ALA A 118 8.98 -17.61 -5.76
N ASN A 119 9.22 -18.92 -5.63
CA ASN A 119 10.30 -19.62 -6.33
C ASN A 119 10.10 -19.59 -7.85
N LYS A 120 8.88 -19.84 -8.33
CA LYS A 120 8.54 -19.71 -9.77
C LYS A 120 8.83 -18.31 -10.30
N ILE A 121 8.52 -17.27 -9.53
CA ILE A 121 8.80 -15.88 -9.94
C ILE A 121 10.30 -15.61 -9.96
N SER A 122 11.08 -16.11 -9.00
CA SER A 122 12.54 -15.93 -9.01
C SER A 122 13.21 -16.65 -10.17
N GLU A 123 12.78 -17.87 -10.49
CA GLU A 123 13.28 -18.64 -11.64
C GLU A 123 12.97 -17.91 -12.95
N MET A 124 11.72 -17.46 -13.12
CA MET A 124 11.31 -16.69 -14.30
C MET A 124 12.11 -15.38 -14.44
N LYS A 125 12.44 -14.71 -13.33
CA LYS A 125 13.30 -13.52 -13.34
C LYS A 125 14.75 -13.87 -13.71
N ALA A 126 15.29 -14.99 -13.23
CA ALA A 126 16.64 -15.44 -13.57
C ALA A 126 16.74 -15.76 -15.07
N ILE A 127 15.78 -16.53 -15.61
CA ILE A 127 15.71 -16.86 -17.04
C ILE A 127 15.61 -15.59 -17.89
N ARG A 128 14.77 -14.63 -17.48
CA ARG A 128 14.66 -13.33 -18.19
C ARG A 128 15.97 -12.56 -18.17
N LYS A 129 16.68 -12.51 -17.03
CA LYS A 129 17.99 -11.86 -16.92
C LYS A 129 19.02 -12.52 -17.81
N GLU A 130 19.07 -13.85 -17.83
CA GLU A 130 20.01 -14.62 -18.66
C GLU A 130 19.73 -14.40 -20.15
N LYS A 131 18.46 -14.46 -20.58
CA LYS A 131 18.05 -14.16 -21.96
C LYS A 131 18.43 -12.75 -22.37
N ASN A 132 18.19 -11.77 -21.50
CA ASN A 132 18.56 -10.38 -21.77
C ASN A 132 20.08 -10.23 -21.88
N HIS A 133 20.86 -10.87 -21.00
CA HIS A 133 22.32 -10.83 -21.06
C HIS A 133 22.85 -11.45 -22.36
N LYS A 134 22.33 -12.62 -22.77
CA LYS A 134 22.66 -13.27 -24.05
C LYS A 134 22.34 -12.37 -25.25
N ASN A 135 21.20 -11.69 -25.23
CA ASN A 135 20.82 -10.76 -26.30
C ASN A 135 21.77 -9.54 -26.35
N LEU A 136 22.11 -8.96 -25.20
CA LEU A 136 23.06 -7.84 -25.13
C LEU A 136 24.45 -8.25 -25.63
N GLN A 137 24.96 -9.43 -25.24
CA GLN A 137 26.24 -9.93 -25.75
C GLN A 137 26.25 -10.08 -27.26
N LYS A 138 25.17 -10.61 -27.86
CA LYS A 138 25.05 -10.71 -29.32
C LYS A 138 25.12 -9.35 -29.99
N VAL A 139 24.44 -8.34 -29.46
CA VAL A 139 24.47 -6.97 -29.98
C VAL A 139 25.87 -6.38 -29.87
N VAL A 140 26.53 -6.52 -28.72
CA VAL A 140 27.91 -6.02 -28.51
C VAL A 140 28.90 -6.69 -29.48
N GLN A 141 28.79 -7.99 -29.71
CA GLN A 141 29.64 -8.70 -30.67
C GLN A 141 29.38 -8.29 -32.12
N GLN A 142 28.13 -7.97 -32.47
CA GLN A 142 27.79 -7.47 -33.81
C GLN A 142 28.36 -6.06 -34.02
N THR A 143 28.23 -5.17 -33.05
CA THR A 143 28.76 -3.81 -33.15
C THR A 143 30.28 -3.81 -33.20
N SER A 144 30.98 -4.62 -32.39
CA SER A 144 32.44 -4.73 -32.44
C SER A 144 32.94 -5.23 -33.81
N LYS A 145 32.28 -6.25 -34.38
CA LYS A 145 32.60 -6.74 -35.73
C LYS A 145 32.39 -5.68 -36.81
N MET A 146 31.39 -4.80 -36.65
CA MET A 146 31.16 -3.70 -37.60
C MET A 146 32.21 -2.58 -37.43
N THR A 147 32.58 -2.23 -36.20
CA THR A 147 33.64 -1.25 -35.95
C THR A 147 34.99 -1.72 -36.49
N ASP A 148 35.32 -3.01 -36.29
CA ASP A 148 36.56 -3.61 -36.79
C ASP A 148 36.63 -3.63 -38.32
N LYS A 149 35.49 -3.86 -39.00
CA LYS A 149 35.40 -3.75 -40.46
C LYS A 149 35.59 -2.32 -40.94
N LEU A 150 35.02 -1.33 -40.21
CA LEU A 150 35.14 0.08 -40.55
C LEU A 150 36.57 0.59 -40.34
N THR A 151 37.25 0.24 -39.25
CA THR A 151 38.65 0.62 -39.00
C THR A 151 39.60 -0.01 -40.01
N LYS A 152 39.47 -1.32 -40.29
CA LYS A 152 40.26 -1.98 -41.36
C LYS A 152 40.07 -1.29 -42.72
N LYS A 153 38.83 -0.98 -43.11
CA LYS A 153 38.54 -0.30 -44.39
C LYS A 153 39.13 1.11 -44.46
N ARG A 154 39.29 1.78 -43.31
CA ARG A 154 39.90 3.12 -43.23
C ARG A 154 41.43 3.08 -43.30
N HIS A 155 42.06 2.03 -42.77
CA HIS A 155 43.52 1.84 -42.86
C HIS A 155 44.00 1.39 -44.26
N PHE A 156 43.17 0.68 -45.03
CA PHE A 156 43.47 0.29 -46.42
C PHE A 156 43.32 1.42 -47.46
N ARG A 157 42.88 2.63 -47.06
CA ARG A 157 42.68 3.79 -47.94
C ARG A 157 43.72 4.91 -47.78
N LYS A 158 44.84 4.62 -47.10
CA LYS A 158 46.06 5.45 -47.11
C LYS A 158 47.15 4.69 -47.85
#